data_AF-A0A1W5CSG7-F1
#
_entry.id   AF-A0A1W5CSG7-F1
#
_cell.length_a   1.000
_cell.length_b   1.000
_cell.length_c   1.000
_cell.angle_alpha   90.00
_cell.angle_beta   90.00
_cell.angle_gamma   90.00
#
_symmetry.space_group_name_H-M   'P 1'
#
loop_
_entity.id
_entity.type
_entity.pdbx_description
1 polymer ?
#
loop_
_entity_poly.entity_id
_entity_poly.type
_entity_poly.pdbx_seq_one_letter_code
_entity_poly.pdbx_strand_id
1 'polypeptide(L)'
;MEDRPAMSFAATAAAYQPLTPVSPGLATSMPLVCEPILPLPMTPPDADDIPDKAADEAALSTALQVIAAERDALTYLGRLYESDPTARDGFTRAVSTISKTITRGGKLVVSGVGKSGKIGQKVVATMNSLGIRTAFLHPTEALHGDLGMVGEVSTSQPPRIPHLPTNPTPR
;
A
#
# COMPACT_ATOMS: atom_id res chain seq x y z
N MET A 1 38.26 2.80 -43.21
CA MET A 1 37.00 2.35 -43.85
C MET A 1 36.65 1.06 -43.15
N GLU A 2 36.26 1.18 -41.88
CA GLU A 2 36.07 0.04 -40.98
C GLU A 2 34.58 -0.12 -40.73
N ASP A 3 34.04 -1.12 -41.42
CA ASP A 3 32.66 -1.55 -41.34
C ASP A 3 32.47 -2.40 -40.07
N ARG A 4 31.64 -1.93 -39.14
CA ARG A 4 31.22 -2.68 -37.95
C ARG A 4 29.84 -3.27 -38.23
N PRO A 5 29.61 -4.59 -38.08
CA PRO A 5 28.30 -5.15 -38.31
C PRO A 5 27.32 -4.69 -37.22
N ALA A 6 26.15 -4.23 -37.65
CA ALA A 6 25.02 -3.92 -36.80
C ALA A 6 24.47 -5.21 -36.17
N MET A 7 24.65 -5.38 -34.86
CA MET A 7 24.01 -6.45 -34.09
C MET A 7 22.53 -6.09 -33.87
N SER A 8 21.68 -6.71 -34.69
CA SER A 8 20.22 -6.72 -34.53
C SER A 8 19.86 -7.55 -33.30
N PHE A 9 19.47 -6.89 -32.20
CA PHE A 9 18.84 -7.56 -31.06
C PHE A 9 17.34 -7.74 -31.33
N ALA A 10 16.97 -8.94 -31.75
CA ALA A 10 15.59 -9.40 -31.75
C ALA A 10 15.13 -9.60 -30.30
N ALA A 11 14.31 -8.68 -29.79
CA ALA A 11 13.62 -8.86 -28.52
C ALA A 11 12.46 -9.84 -28.71
N THR A 12 12.66 -11.10 -28.31
CA THR A 12 11.56 -12.06 -28.16
C THR A 12 10.63 -11.56 -27.06
N ALA A 13 9.51 -10.97 -27.46
CA ALA A 13 8.43 -10.59 -26.56
C ALA A 13 7.78 -11.87 -26.00
N ALA A 14 8.25 -12.34 -24.86
CA ALA A 14 7.51 -13.30 -24.06
C ALA A 14 6.23 -12.60 -23.55
N ALA A 15 5.08 -13.10 -23.96
CA ALA A 15 3.78 -12.59 -23.56
C ALA A 15 3.64 -12.63 -22.03
N TYR A 16 3.61 -11.47 -21.39
CA TYR A 16 3.26 -11.31 -19.99
C TYR A 16 1.77 -11.63 -19.82
N GLN A 17 1.45 -12.84 -19.33
CA GLN A 17 0.11 -13.12 -18.85
C GLN A 17 -0.04 -12.53 -17.44
N PRO A 18 -1.01 -11.62 -17.20
CA PRO A 18 -1.28 -11.18 -15.85
C PRO A 18 -1.82 -12.38 -15.06
N LEU A 19 -1.08 -12.81 -14.05
CA LEU A 19 -1.55 -13.76 -13.06
C LEU A 19 -2.69 -13.08 -12.31
N THR A 20 -3.93 -13.33 -12.74
CA THR A 20 -5.11 -13.03 -11.92
C THR A 20 -4.91 -13.75 -10.58
N PRO A 21 -5.15 -13.10 -9.43
CA PRO A 21 -5.09 -13.80 -8.16
C PRO A 21 -6.07 -14.96 -8.21
N VAL A 22 -5.56 -16.17 -7.99
CA VAL A 22 -6.41 -17.35 -7.86
C VAL A 22 -7.28 -17.09 -6.63
N SER A 23 -8.58 -16.90 -6.84
CA SER A 23 -9.54 -16.89 -5.75
C SER A 23 -9.31 -18.16 -4.93
N PRO A 24 -9.13 -18.10 -3.61
CA PRO A 24 -9.00 -19.31 -2.83
C PRO A 24 -10.24 -20.17 -3.10
N GLY A 25 -10.00 -21.38 -3.63
CA GLY A 25 -11.05 -22.37 -3.82
C GLY A 25 -11.71 -22.61 -2.48
N LEU A 26 -13.03 -22.45 -2.45
CA LEU A 26 -13.85 -22.76 -1.28
C LEU A 26 -13.52 -24.19 -0.86
N ALA A 27 -12.96 -24.38 0.34
CA ALA A 27 -12.78 -25.72 0.88
C ALA A 27 -14.17 -26.33 1.08
N THR A 28 -14.55 -27.22 0.15
CA THR A 28 -15.82 -27.93 0.12
C THR A 28 -15.81 -29.04 1.17
N SER A 29 -15.87 -28.71 2.46
CA SER A 29 -16.25 -29.70 3.49
C SER A 29 -16.66 -29.04 4.81
N MET A 30 -17.57 -28.09 4.75
CA MET A 30 -18.42 -27.73 5.89
C MET A 30 -19.85 -27.66 5.36
N PRO A 31 -20.86 -28.23 6.03
CA PRO A 31 -22.23 -28.01 5.61
C PRO A 31 -22.51 -26.50 5.65
N LEU A 32 -22.85 -25.91 4.50
CA LEU A 32 -23.36 -24.55 4.42
C LEU A 32 -24.71 -24.53 5.12
N VAL A 33 -24.72 -24.22 6.41
CA VAL A 33 -25.94 -23.76 7.07
C VAL A 33 -26.14 -22.33 6.60
N CYS A 34 -27.00 -22.17 5.59
CA CYS A 34 -27.49 -20.85 5.18
C CYS A 34 -28.49 -20.39 6.24
N GLU A 35 -27.97 -19.90 7.36
CA GLU A 35 -28.81 -19.16 8.31
C GLU A 35 -29.27 -17.87 7.62
N PRO A 36 -30.58 -17.57 7.60
CA PRO A 36 -31.07 -16.32 7.04
C PRO A 36 -30.44 -15.15 7.79
N ILE A 37 -29.80 -14.23 7.06
CA ILE A 37 -29.34 -12.95 7.61
C ILE A 37 -30.58 -12.23 8.12
N LEU A 38 -30.78 -12.20 9.44
CA LEU A 38 -31.89 -11.50 10.06
C LEU A 38 -31.79 -10.01 9.68
N PRO A 39 -32.86 -9.39 9.15
CA PRO A 39 -32.85 -7.97 8.84
C PRO A 39 -32.63 -7.20 10.15
N LEU A 40 -31.53 -6.46 10.23
CA LEU A 40 -31.27 -5.58 11.36
C LEU A 40 -32.38 -4.51 11.39
N PRO A 41 -33.05 -4.29 12.53
CA PRO A 41 -34.10 -3.28 12.63
C PRO A 41 -33.54 -1.90 12.29
N MET A 42 -34.24 -1.16 11.41
CA MET A 42 -33.92 0.24 11.06
C MET A 42 -34.22 1.23 12.20
N THR A 43 -34.80 0.74 13.30
CA THR A 43 -35.09 1.53 14.51
C THR A 43 -33.90 1.41 15.47
N PRO A 44 -33.36 2.53 16.00
CA PRO A 44 -32.36 2.47 17.06
C PRO A 44 -32.91 1.63 18.24
N PRO A 45 -32.11 0.71 18.81
CA PRO A 45 -32.56 -0.10 19.94
C PRO A 45 -32.82 0.80 21.15
N ASP A 46 -33.89 0.52 21.89
CA ASP A 46 -34.20 1.22 23.14
C ASP A 46 -33.15 0.84 24.19
N ALA A 47 -32.84 1.75 25.11
CA ALA A 47 -31.78 1.58 26.10
C ALA A 47 -32.02 0.43 27.12
N ASP A 48 -33.20 -0.18 27.09
CA ASP A 48 -33.62 -1.28 27.98
C ASP A 48 -33.59 -2.67 27.31
N ASP A 49 -33.15 -2.77 26.05
CA ASP A 49 -32.91 -4.08 25.41
C ASP A 49 -31.70 -4.74 26.07
N ILE A 50 -31.97 -5.68 26.99
CA ILE A 50 -30.96 -6.59 27.54
C ILE A 50 -30.24 -7.23 26.35
N PRO A 51 -28.91 -7.11 26.23
CA PRO A 51 -28.19 -7.65 25.09
C PRO A 51 -28.54 -9.12 24.90
N ASP A 52 -29.02 -9.48 23.70
CA ASP A 52 -29.20 -10.89 23.35
C ASP A 52 -27.81 -11.52 23.38
N LYS A 53 -27.51 -12.22 24.47
CA LYS A 53 -26.22 -12.87 24.72
C LYS A 53 -25.79 -13.75 23.55
N ALA A 54 -26.74 -14.31 22.79
CA ALA A 54 -26.44 -15.07 21.59
C ALA A 54 -25.98 -14.18 20.41
N ALA A 55 -26.61 -13.03 20.22
CA ALA A 55 -26.19 -12.03 19.23
C ALA A 55 -24.82 -11.41 19.58
N ASP A 56 -24.56 -11.17 20.87
CA ASP A 56 -23.27 -10.68 21.35
C ASP A 56 -22.15 -11.71 21.14
N GLU A 57 -22.41 -12.99 21.42
CA GLU A 57 -21.44 -14.08 21.19
C GLU A 57 -21.14 -14.24 19.69
N ALA A 58 -22.15 -14.10 18.83
CA ALA A 58 -21.96 -14.11 17.38
C ALA A 58 -21.15 -12.90 16.88
N ALA A 59 -21.40 -11.70 17.42
CA ALA A 59 -20.63 -10.50 17.10
C ALA A 59 -19.17 -10.62 17.56
N LEU A 60 -18.93 -11.15 18.76
CA LEU A 60 -17.59 -11.40 19.30
C LEU A 60 -16.84 -12.44 18.45
N SER A 61 -17.49 -13.55 18.12
CA SER A 61 -16.93 -14.58 17.23
C SER A 61 -16.53 -13.98 15.88
N THR A 62 -17.37 -13.13 15.31
CA THR A 62 -17.09 -12.42 14.04
C THR A 62 -15.87 -11.50 14.18
N ALA A 63 -15.79 -10.71 15.25
CA ALA A 63 -14.65 -9.82 15.50
C ALA A 63 -13.34 -10.61 15.64
N LEU A 64 -13.37 -11.74 16.37
CA LEU A 64 -12.22 -12.63 16.52
C LEU A 64 -11.79 -13.25 15.18
N GLN A 65 -12.75 -13.63 14.32
CA GLN A 65 -12.46 -14.13 12.98
C GLN A 65 -11.79 -13.09 12.09
N VAL A 66 -12.25 -11.83 12.12
CA VAL A 66 -11.63 -10.73 11.35
C VAL A 66 -10.20 -10.50 11.81
N ILE A 67 -9.96 -10.41 13.12
CA ILE A 67 -8.61 -10.24 13.68
C ILE A 67 -7.70 -11.42 13.30
N ALA A 68 -8.21 -12.65 13.37
CA ALA A 68 -7.46 -13.83 12.98
C ALA A 68 -7.06 -13.78 11.49
N ALA A 69 -8.00 -13.41 10.61
CA ALA A 69 -7.73 -13.27 9.18
C ALA A 69 -6.67 -12.19 8.89
N GLU A 70 -6.72 -11.05 9.58
CA GLU A 70 -5.71 -9.98 9.45
C GLU A 70 -4.31 -10.44 9.90
N ARG A 71 -4.23 -11.14 11.04
CA ARG A 71 -2.97 -11.73 11.54
C ARG A 71 -2.39 -12.72 10.52
N ASP A 72 -3.22 -13.59 9.97
CA ASP A 72 -2.79 -14.61 9.03
C ASP A 72 -2.28 -13.98 7.72
N ALA A 73 -2.94 -12.91 7.25
CA ALA A 73 -2.46 -12.13 6.11
C ALA A 73 -1.08 -11.49 6.34
N LEU A 74 -0.85 -10.90 7.53
CA LEU A 74 0.46 -10.34 7.89
C LEU A 74 1.54 -11.41 8.03
N THR A 75 1.19 -12.57 8.59
CA THR A 75 2.10 -13.73 8.70
C THR A 75 2.52 -14.22 7.31
N TYR A 76 1.56 -14.30 6.39
CA TYR A 76 1.83 -14.67 5.01
C TYR A 76 2.74 -13.66 4.30
N LEU A 77 2.49 -12.36 4.48
CA LEU A 77 3.34 -11.29 3.94
C LEU A 77 4.80 -11.43 4.43
N GLY A 78 5.00 -11.74 5.71
CA GLY A 78 6.34 -12.00 6.27
C GLY A 78 7.05 -13.14 5.55
N ARG A 79 6.35 -14.25 5.27
CA ARG A 79 6.91 -15.40 4.54
C ARG A 79 7.28 -15.04 3.10
N LEU A 80 6.49 -14.19 2.43
CA LEU A 80 6.84 -13.70 1.09
C LEU A 80 8.15 -12.92 1.11
N TYR A 81 8.33 -11.99 2.05
CA TYR A 81 9.59 -11.25 2.16
C TYR A 81 10.78 -12.11 2.61
N GLU A 82 10.53 -13.26 3.24
CA GLU A 82 11.59 -14.19 3.60
C GLU A 82 12.02 -15.08 2.42
N SER A 83 11.08 -15.58 1.63
CA SER A 83 11.34 -16.70 0.70
C SER A 83 11.14 -16.37 -0.79
N ASP A 84 10.31 -15.39 -1.12
CA ASP A 84 9.98 -15.08 -2.53
C ASP A 84 10.99 -14.08 -3.14
N PRO A 85 11.71 -14.44 -4.21
CA PRO A 85 12.72 -13.56 -4.81
C PRO A 85 12.14 -12.25 -5.35
N THR A 86 10.92 -12.28 -5.91
CA THR A 86 10.29 -11.11 -6.53
C THR A 86 9.86 -10.10 -5.47
N ALA A 87 9.24 -10.57 -4.38
CA ALA A 87 8.82 -9.74 -3.27
C ALA A 87 10.03 -9.08 -2.59
N ARG A 88 11.12 -9.83 -2.43
CA ARG A 88 12.38 -9.33 -1.87
C ARG A 88 13.00 -8.23 -2.72
N ASP A 89 13.17 -8.47 -4.03
CA ASP A 89 13.69 -7.46 -4.94
C ASP A 89 12.80 -6.21 -4.97
N GLY A 90 11.48 -6.39 -5.08
CA GLY A 90 10.51 -5.30 -5.07
C GLY A 90 10.62 -4.42 -3.83
N PHE A 91 10.73 -5.03 -2.65
CA PHE A 91 10.90 -4.31 -1.39
C PHE A 91 12.21 -3.52 -1.36
N THR A 92 13.34 -4.15 -1.67
CA THR A 92 14.65 -3.48 -1.67
C THR A 92 14.70 -2.32 -2.68
N ARG A 93 14.11 -2.50 -3.87
CA ARG A 93 14.03 -1.45 -4.89
C ARG A 93 13.17 -0.28 -4.45
N ALA A 94 12.04 -0.53 -3.77
CA ALA A 94 11.19 0.52 -3.23
C ALA A 94 11.95 1.38 -2.22
N VAL A 95 12.63 0.75 -1.25
CA VAL A 95 13.45 1.45 -0.24
C VAL A 95 14.58 2.25 -0.90
N SER A 96 15.30 1.65 -1.86
CA SER A 96 16.38 2.34 -2.60
C SER A 96 15.86 3.57 -3.34
N THR A 97 14.69 3.46 -3.98
CA THR A 97 14.08 4.55 -4.74
C THR A 97 13.63 5.68 -3.84
N ILE A 98 12.99 5.36 -2.71
CA ILE A 98 12.59 6.33 -1.69
C ILE A 98 13.82 7.08 -1.17
N SER A 99 14.86 6.35 -0.75
CA SER A 99 16.10 6.93 -0.24
C SER A 99 16.76 7.88 -1.25
N LYS A 100 16.92 7.44 -2.52
CA LYS A 100 17.45 8.28 -3.60
C LYS A 100 16.62 9.53 -3.83
N THR A 101 15.30 9.42 -3.76
CA THR A 101 14.38 10.56 -3.93
C THR A 101 14.59 11.58 -2.81
N ILE A 102 14.69 11.12 -1.57
CA ILE A 102 14.92 11.96 -0.40
C ILE A 102 16.28 12.67 -0.50
N THR A 103 17.37 11.94 -0.78
CA THR A 103 18.72 12.52 -0.87
C THR A 103 18.83 13.57 -1.97
N ARG A 104 18.09 13.39 -3.08
CA ARG A 104 18.06 14.38 -4.16
C ARG A 104 17.24 15.62 -3.81
N GLY A 105 16.47 15.61 -2.73
CA GLY A 105 15.54 16.67 -2.38
C GLY A 105 14.20 16.54 -3.11
N GLY A 106 13.84 15.36 -3.61
CA GLY A 106 12.56 15.11 -4.25
C GLY A 106 11.38 15.11 -3.27
N LYS A 107 10.19 14.91 -3.84
CA LYS A 107 8.92 14.77 -3.12
C LYS A 107 8.32 13.42 -3.48
N LEU A 108 7.84 12.69 -2.49
CA LEU A 108 7.07 11.46 -2.70
C LEU A 108 5.61 11.82 -2.96
N VAL A 109 4.99 11.16 -3.94
CA VAL A 109 3.56 11.31 -4.22
C VAL A 109 2.92 9.93 -4.09
N VAL A 110 1.94 9.81 -3.20
CA VAL A 110 1.17 8.60 -2.98
C VAL A 110 -0.21 8.80 -3.59
N SER A 111 -0.69 7.81 -4.34
CA SER A 111 -2.00 7.89 -5.01
C SER A 111 -2.80 6.62 -4.76
N GLY A 112 -4.12 6.75 -4.72
CA GLY A 112 -5.04 5.63 -4.54
C GLY A 112 -6.49 6.09 -4.42
N VAL A 113 -7.42 5.15 -4.57
CA VAL A 113 -8.87 5.36 -4.42
C VAL A 113 -9.44 4.44 -3.34
N GLY A 114 -10.62 4.78 -2.81
CA GLY A 114 -11.33 3.93 -1.85
C GLY A 114 -10.52 3.63 -0.58
N LYS A 115 -10.57 2.36 -0.11
CA LYS A 115 -9.83 1.93 1.09
C LYS A 115 -8.32 2.15 0.95
N SER A 116 -7.75 1.85 -0.22
CA SER A 116 -6.33 2.06 -0.52
C SER A 116 -5.95 3.55 -0.45
N GLY A 117 -6.86 4.45 -0.84
CA GLY A 117 -6.66 5.89 -0.66
C GLY A 117 -6.51 6.28 0.80
N LYS A 118 -7.33 5.73 1.71
CA LYS A 118 -7.21 5.98 3.15
C LYS A 118 -5.88 5.46 3.73
N ILE A 119 -5.46 4.26 3.33
CA ILE A 119 -4.14 3.73 3.71
C ILE A 119 -3.02 4.63 3.17
N GLY A 120 -3.12 5.07 1.91
CA GLY A 120 -2.18 5.99 1.28
C GLY A 120 -2.05 7.30 2.06
N GLN A 121 -3.16 7.92 2.46
CA GLN A 121 -3.16 9.13 3.30
C GLN A 121 -2.46 8.90 4.64
N LYS A 122 -2.66 7.74 5.28
CA LYS A 122 -1.94 7.40 6.51
C LYS A 122 -0.43 7.26 6.26
N VAL A 123 -0.03 6.64 5.14
CA VAL A 123 1.38 6.57 4.73
C VAL A 123 1.97 7.97 4.52
N VAL A 124 1.24 8.87 3.85
CA VAL A 124 1.66 10.27 3.68
C VAL A 124 1.88 10.96 5.02
N ALA A 125 0.93 10.80 5.95
CA ALA A 125 1.06 11.35 7.30
C ALA A 125 2.29 10.79 8.03
N THR A 126 2.51 9.48 7.98
CA THR A 126 3.69 8.83 8.58
C THR A 126 4.99 9.36 7.99
N MET A 127 5.10 9.47 6.66
CA MET A 127 6.32 9.94 5.99
C MET A 127 6.61 11.40 6.34
N ASN A 128 5.59 12.26 6.34
CA ASN A 128 5.77 13.67 6.74
C ASN A 128 6.21 13.80 8.21
N SER A 129 5.68 12.96 9.12
CA SER A 129 6.14 12.91 10.52
C SER A 129 7.59 12.45 10.68
N LEU A 130 8.12 11.70 9.71
CA LEU A 130 9.54 11.31 9.63
C LEU A 130 10.41 12.35 8.90
N GLY A 131 9.86 13.52 8.55
CA GLY A 131 10.58 14.58 7.83
C GLY A 131 10.70 14.35 6.32
N ILE A 132 9.98 13.37 5.76
CA ILE A 132 10.00 13.02 4.34
C ILE A 132 8.87 13.74 3.62
N ARG A 133 9.21 14.72 2.76
CA ARG A 133 8.23 15.49 1.98
C ARG A 133 7.37 14.58 1.11
N THR A 134 6.11 14.41 1.51
CA THR A 134 5.17 13.49 0.86
C THR A 134 3.80 14.15 0.68
N ALA A 135 3.17 13.96 -0.48
CA ALA A 135 1.81 14.42 -0.77
C ALA A 135 0.91 13.27 -1.22
N PHE A 136 -0.39 13.37 -0.95
CA PHE A 136 -1.40 12.48 -1.50
C PHE A 136 -2.00 13.08 -2.77
N LEU A 137 -2.21 12.27 -3.80
CA LEU A 137 -2.85 12.66 -5.06
C LEU A 137 -4.02 11.72 -5.35
N HIS A 138 -5.25 12.21 -5.26
CA HIS A 138 -6.40 11.40 -5.66
C HIS A 138 -6.45 11.29 -7.20
N PRO A 139 -6.54 10.08 -7.80
CA PRO A 139 -6.50 9.93 -9.26
C PRO A 139 -7.53 10.77 -10.02
N THR A 140 -8.74 10.93 -9.47
CA THR A 140 -9.78 11.76 -10.10
C THR A 140 -9.39 13.24 -10.09
N GLU A 141 -8.81 13.75 -8.99
CA GLU A 141 -8.39 15.17 -8.90
C GLU A 141 -7.18 15.43 -9.81
N ALA A 142 -6.31 14.43 -9.96
CA ALA A 142 -5.18 14.46 -10.87
C ALA A 142 -5.58 14.81 -12.32
N LEU A 143 -6.69 14.22 -12.80
CA LEU A 143 -7.25 14.49 -14.13
C LEU A 143 -7.84 15.90 -14.28
N HIS A 144 -8.12 16.57 -13.17
CA HIS A 144 -8.70 17.92 -13.13
C HIS A 144 -7.67 19.01 -12.77
N GLY A 145 -6.37 18.67 -12.77
CA GLY A 145 -5.28 19.66 -12.66
C GLY A 145 -4.24 19.37 -11.57
N ASP A 146 -4.56 18.50 -10.61
CA ASP A 146 -3.65 18.24 -9.48
C ASP A 146 -2.38 17.48 -9.87
N LEU A 147 -2.32 16.91 -11.09
CA LEU A 147 -1.08 16.36 -11.66
C LEU A 147 0.08 17.36 -11.67
N GLY A 148 -0.19 18.67 -11.67
CA GLY A 148 0.83 19.70 -11.54
C GLY A 148 1.67 19.60 -10.28
N MET A 149 1.25 18.82 -9.27
CA MET A 149 2.07 18.56 -8.08
C MET A 149 3.24 17.61 -8.35
N VAL A 150 3.18 16.80 -9.42
CA VAL A 150 4.25 15.89 -9.83
C VAL A 150 5.20 16.65 -10.73
N GLY A 151 6.47 16.74 -10.35
CA GLY A 151 7.45 17.51 -11.10
C GLY A 151 8.87 17.09 -10.75
N GLU A 152 9.81 17.63 -11.52
CA GLU A 152 11.23 17.40 -11.29
C GLU A 152 11.69 18.00 -9.95
N VAL A 153 12.81 17.51 -9.47
CA VAL A 153 13.41 18.01 -8.24
C VAL A 153 13.96 19.41 -8.50
N SER A 154 13.27 20.43 -7.99
CA SER A 154 13.73 21.82 -8.08
C SER A 154 14.99 21.99 -7.22
N THR A 155 16.15 22.08 -7.87
CA THR A 155 17.49 22.22 -7.26
C THR A 155 17.72 23.58 -6.60
N SER A 156 16.74 24.49 -6.62
CA SER A 156 16.85 25.84 -6.07
C SER A 156 16.87 25.88 -4.54
N GLN A 157 16.65 24.75 -3.85
CA GLN A 157 16.75 24.67 -2.40
C GLN A 157 17.39 23.36 -1.96
N PRO A 158 18.54 23.39 -1.24
CA PRO A 158 19.15 22.18 -0.73
C PRO A 158 18.19 21.45 0.22
N PRO A 159 18.28 20.12 0.33
CA PRO A 159 17.44 19.34 1.23
C PRO A 159 17.59 19.89 2.65
N ARG A 160 16.52 20.48 3.21
CA ARG A 160 16.45 20.78 4.64
C ARG A 160 16.28 19.46 5.36
N ILE A 161 17.39 18.82 5.69
CA ILE A 161 17.42 17.79 6.72
C ILE A 161 17.35 18.55 8.05
N PRO A 162 16.24 18.47 8.82
CA PRO A 162 16.24 19.04 10.16
C PRO A 162 17.31 18.31 10.98
N HIS A 163 18.28 19.06 11.51
CA HIS A 163 19.26 18.61 12.50
C HIS A 163 20.39 17.66 12.04
N LEU A 164 21.06 17.95 10.92
CA LEU A 164 22.44 17.49 10.75
C LEU A 164 23.38 18.59 11.28
N PRO A 165 24.31 18.30 12.23
CA PRO A 165 25.31 19.27 12.65
C PRO A 165 26.16 19.66 11.44
N THR A 166 26.05 20.91 11.02
CA THR A 166 26.91 21.48 9.98
C THR A 166 28.29 21.65 10.59
N ASN A 167 29.25 20.82 10.16
CA ASN A 167 30.66 20.99 10.53
C ASN A 167 31.13 22.35 9.99
N PRO A 168 31.68 23.26 10.83
CA PRO A 168 32.18 24.54 10.35
C PRO A 168 33.32 24.32 9.34
N THR A 169 33.15 24.84 8.13
CA THR A 169 34.21 24.95 7.14
C THR A 169 35.39 25.75 7.73
N PRO A 170 36.63 25.25 7.68
CA PRO A 170 37.79 26.04 8.06
C PRO A 170 37.92 27.23 7.11
N ARG A 171 38.07 28.42 7.70
CA ARG A 171 38.38 29.68 7.00
C ARG A 171 39.83 29.70 6.54
#